data_AF-A0A4Y2R3P6-F1
#
_entry.id   AF-A0A4Y2R3P6-F1
#
_cell.length_a   1.000
_cell.length_b   1.000
_cell.length_c   1.000
_cell.angle_alpha   90.00
_cell.angle_beta   90.00
_cell.angle_gamma   90.00
#
_symmetry.space_group_name_H-M   'P 1'
#
loop_
_entity.id
_entity.type
_entity.pdbx_description
1 polymer ?
#
loop_
_entity_poly.entity_id
_entity_poly.type
_entity_poly.pdbx_seq_one_letter_code
_entity_poly.pdbx_strand_id
1 'polypeptide(L)'
;MVKFELTHLMFLVTFLSSYQKIAALPEDIFVDLPMLKIFFFEGNLLSTISEKVFTKSNVFYSFHGNPINCNGNIKWIIEKFRTAVLQGECFEPESLKGRGLKSLKEEDFRYCH
;
A
#
# COMPACT_ATOMS: atom_id res chain seq x y z
N MET A 1 12.13 12.19 9.15
CA MET A 1 10.99 11.27 9.39
C MET A 1 9.77 12.16 9.59
N VAL A 2 8.80 12.11 8.68
CA VAL A 2 7.53 12.86 8.85
C VAL A 2 6.80 12.19 10.02
N LYS A 3 6.60 12.91 11.12
CA LYS A 3 5.74 12.44 12.21
C LYS A 3 4.31 12.79 11.85
N PHE A 4 3.48 11.76 11.66
CA PHE A 4 2.04 11.91 11.56
C PHE A 4 1.48 11.83 12.99
N GLU A 5 1.20 12.97 13.61
CA GLU A 5 0.53 13.01 14.91
C GLU A 5 -0.99 12.85 14.67
N LEU A 6 -1.49 11.61 14.77
CA LEU A 6 -2.88 11.23 14.43
C LEU A 6 -3.78 10.98 15.66
N THR A 7 -3.29 11.36 16.85
CA THR A 7 -3.88 11.07 18.18
C THR A 7 -5.32 11.56 18.40
N HIS A 8 -5.88 12.36 17.50
CA HIS A 8 -7.25 12.91 17.57
C HIS A 8 -8.22 12.32 16.54
N LEU A 9 -7.82 11.30 15.77
CA LEU A 9 -8.54 10.82 14.58
C LEU A 9 -9.31 9.52 14.80
N MET A 10 -9.73 9.21 16.03
CA MET A 10 -10.40 7.95 16.39
C MET A 10 -11.65 7.63 15.54
N PHE A 11 -12.28 8.65 14.94
CA PHE A 11 -13.47 8.51 14.10
C PHE A 11 -13.19 8.57 12.59
N LEU A 12 -11.93 8.63 12.18
CA LEU A 12 -11.58 8.77 10.76
C LEU A 12 -11.84 7.47 10.01
N VAL A 13 -12.76 7.56 9.04
CA VAL A 13 -13.11 6.46 8.14
C VAL A 13 -12.24 6.47 6.88
N THR A 14 -11.81 7.65 6.44
CA THR A 14 -11.05 7.86 5.20
C THR A 14 -9.81 8.69 5.47
N PHE A 15 -8.63 8.18 5.09
CA PHE A 15 -7.39 8.95 5.05
C PHE A 15 -7.03 9.30 3.61
N LEU A 16 -6.59 10.54 3.38
CA LEU A 16 -6.18 11.07 2.08
C LEU A 16 -4.81 11.74 2.23
N SER A 17 -3.82 11.27 1.48
CA SER A 17 -2.56 12.00 1.28
C SER A 17 -2.14 11.85 -0.18
N SER A 18 -1.85 12.98 -0.84
CA SER A 18 -1.46 12.95 -2.24
C SER A 18 -0.38 13.97 -2.57
N TYR A 19 0.55 13.61 -3.45
CA TYR A 19 1.58 14.52 -4.01
C TYR A 19 2.48 15.21 -2.98
N GLN A 20 2.76 14.56 -1.85
CA GLN A 20 3.58 15.11 -0.76
C GLN A 20 5.01 14.56 -0.73
N LYS A 21 5.42 13.78 -1.74
CA LYS A 21 6.75 13.15 -1.85
C LYS A 21 7.09 12.25 -0.65
N ILE A 22 6.10 11.65 -0.02
CA ILE A 22 6.31 10.77 1.14
C ILE A 22 6.74 9.38 0.64
N ALA A 23 7.89 8.89 1.10
CA ALA A 23 8.45 7.61 0.64
C ALA A 23 8.19 6.42 1.60
N ALA A 24 7.91 6.71 2.87
CA ALA A 24 7.70 5.70 3.90
C ALA A 24 6.64 6.18 4.90
N LEU A 25 5.87 5.22 5.42
CA LEU A 25 4.92 5.40 6.49
C LEU A 25 5.43 4.68 7.74
N PRO A 26 5.17 5.21 8.95
CA PRO A 26 5.50 4.51 10.18
C PRO A 26 4.60 3.25 10.34
N GLU A 27 5.13 2.22 11.00
CA GLU A 27 4.43 0.92 11.17
C GLU A 27 3.12 1.06 11.97
N ASP A 28 3.02 2.08 12.82
CA ASP A 28 1.90 2.36 13.70
C ASP A 28 0.87 3.33 13.12
N ILE A 29 0.95 3.69 11.83
CA ILE A 29 0.07 4.72 11.21
C ILE A 29 -1.44 4.42 11.33
N PHE A 30 -1.81 3.16 11.57
CA PHE A 30 -3.21 2.74 11.72
C PHE A 30 -3.66 2.51 13.16
N VAL A 31 -2.79 2.70 14.16
CA VAL A 31 -3.09 2.45 15.59
C VAL A 31 -4.22 3.35 16.08
N ASP A 32 -4.14 4.65 15.77
CA ASP A 32 -5.14 5.64 16.19
C ASP A 32 -6.33 5.77 15.21
N LEU A 33 -6.40 4.91 14.20
CA LEU A 33 -7.44 4.91 13.16
C LEU A 33 -8.28 3.61 13.21
N PRO A 34 -8.98 3.31 14.32
CA PRO A 34 -9.70 2.04 14.49
C PRO A 34 -10.87 1.89 13.51
N MET A 35 -11.48 2.99 13.06
CA MET A 35 -12.61 2.98 12.14
C MET A 35 -12.23 3.10 10.66
N LEU A 36 -10.94 3.08 10.32
CA LEU A 36 -10.49 3.27 8.94
C LEU A 36 -11.11 2.22 8.00
N LYS A 37 -11.63 2.69 6.87
CA LYS A 37 -12.16 1.88 5.77
C LYS A 37 -11.49 2.18 4.44
N ILE A 38 -10.97 3.39 4.27
CA ILE A 38 -10.41 3.85 3.00
C ILE A 38 -9.10 4.61 3.26
N PHE A 39 -8.06 4.26 2.51
CA PHE A 39 -6.73 4.85 2.58
C PHE A 39 -6.25 5.19 1.17
N PHE A 40 -6.32 6.47 0.83
CA PHE A 40 -5.77 7.00 -0.41
C PHE A 40 -4.39 7.58 -0.14
N PHE A 41 -3.40 7.02 -0.83
CA PHE A 41 -2.02 7.46 -0.75
C PHE A 41 -1.43 7.53 -2.14
N GLU A 42 -1.83 8.54 -2.91
CA GLU A 42 -1.61 8.59 -4.36
C GLU A 42 -0.59 9.67 -4.75
N GLY A 43 0.19 9.45 -5.81
CA GLY A 43 1.17 10.44 -6.29
C GLY A 43 2.30 10.73 -5.29
N ASN A 44 2.56 9.81 -4.36
CA ASN A 44 3.65 9.90 -3.39
C ASN A 44 4.87 9.08 -3.88
N LEU A 45 5.82 8.76 -3.00
CA LEU A 45 7.05 8.03 -3.32
C LEU A 45 7.11 6.64 -2.68
N LEU A 46 5.95 6.04 -2.35
CA LEU A 46 5.91 4.72 -1.74
C LEU A 46 6.46 3.67 -2.71
N SER A 47 7.61 3.10 -2.40
CA SER A 47 8.26 2.11 -3.27
C SER A 47 7.93 0.66 -2.90
N THR A 48 7.28 0.42 -1.76
CA THR A 48 6.92 -0.93 -1.33
C THR A 48 5.68 -0.94 -0.45
N ILE A 49 4.94 -2.03 -0.48
CA ILE A 49 3.77 -2.28 0.36
C ILE A 49 4.23 -3.25 1.45
N SER A 50 4.73 -2.70 2.56
CA SER A 50 5.27 -3.49 3.68
C SER A 50 4.14 -4.18 4.44
N GLU A 51 4.27 -5.50 4.66
CA GLU A 51 3.31 -6.27 5.46
C GLU A 51 3.18 -5.74 6.89
N LYS A 52 4.26 -5.18 7.44
CA LYS A 52 4.29 -4.60 8.79
C LYS A 52 3.40 -3.37 8.92
N VAL A 53 3.26 -2.61 7.83
CA VAL A 53 2.45 -1.38 7.80
C VAL A 53 1.01 -1.73 7.43
N PHE A 54 0.81 -2.39 6.29
CA PHE A 54 -0.52 -2.59 5.69
C PHE A 54 -1.20 -3.88 6.18
N THR A 55 -1.43 -3.94 7.50
CA THR A 55 -1.95 -5.14 8.17
C THR A 55 -3.47 -5.31 8.09
N LYS A 56 -4.24 -4.22 7.92
CA LYS A 56 -5.71 -4.26 7.92
C LYS A 56 -6.27 -4.76 6.58
N SER A 57 -6.84 -5.97 6.57
CA SER A 57 -7.37 -6.63 5.37
C SER A 57 -8.72 -6.08 4.89
N ASN A 58 -9.43 -5.32 5.73
CA ASN A 58 -10.76 -4.77 5.47
C ASN A 58 -10.76 -3.27 5.08
N VAL A 59 -9.58 -2.72 4.79
CA VAL A 59 -9.39 -1.34 4.35
C VAL A 59 -9.14 -1.34 2.85
N PHE A 60 -9.83 -0.46 2.12
CA PHE A 60 -9.51 -0.15 0.73
C PHE A 60 -8.29 0.77 0.67
N TYR A 61 -7.24 0.34 -0.02
CA TYR A 61 -6.00 1.06 -0.26
C TYR A 61 -5.89 1.45 -1.73
N SER A 62 -5.57 2.72 -1.98
CA SER A 62 -5.21 3.22 -3.31
C SER A 62 -3.83 3.83 -3.30
N PHE A 63 -2.97 3.36 -4.20
CA PHE A 63 -1.57 3.75 -4.32
C PHE A 63 -1.18 4.25 -5.70
N HIS A 64 -2.14 4.67 -6.52
CA HIS A 64 -1.88 5.19 -7.87
C HIS A 64 -0.79 6.27 -7.88
N GLY A 65 0.09 6.23 -8.89
CA GLY A 65 1.16 7.21 -9.04
C GLY A 65 2.31 7.09 -8.02
N ASN A 66 2.43 5.97 -7.31
CA ASN A 66 3.61 5.66 -6.50
C ASN A 66 4.58 4.72 -7.25
N PRO A 67 5.90 4.83 -7.04
CA PRO A 67 6.90 4.01 -7.71
C PRO A 67 7.05 2.61 -7.08
N ILE A 68 5.97 1.83 -7.02
CA ILE A 68 5.94 0.54 -6.31
C ILE A 68 6.81 -0.49 -7.02
N ASN A 69 7.72 -1.11 -6.27
CA ASN A 69 8.52 -2.24 -6.72
C ASN A 69 7.81 -3.56 -6.35
N CYS A 70 7.30 -4.24 -7.38
CA CYS A 70 6.61 -5.51 -7.31
C CYS A 70 7.55 -6.73 -7.34
N ASN A 71 8.62 -6.67 -6.55
CA ASN A 71 9.48 -7.83 -6.29
C ASN A 71 8.91 -8.73 -5.17
N GLY A 72 9.65 -9.75 -4.77
CA GLY A 72 9.22 -10.75 -3.78
C GLY A 72 8.78 -10.18 -2.44
N ASN A 73 9.22 -8.97 -2.07
CA ASN A 73 8.87 -8.35 -0.81
C ASN A 73 7.38 -8.01 -0.68
N ILE A 74 6.65 -7.92 -1.81
CA ILE A 74 5.21 -7.67 -1.79
C ILE A 74 4.39 -8.92 -2.11
N LYS A 75 5.01 -10.11 -2.25
CA LYS A 75 4.32 -11.36 -2.58
C LYS A 75 3.14 -11.65 -1.65
N TRP A 76 3.29 -11.32 -0.37
CA TRP A 76 2.28 -11.51 0.68
C TRP A 76 0.91 -10.90 0.36
N ILE A 77 0.84 -9.88 -0.50
CA ILE A 77 -0.43 -9.26 -0.88
C ILE A 77 -1.36 -10.23 -1.61
N ILE A 78 -0.82 -11.24 -2.30
CA ILE A 78 -1.59 -12.26 -3.02
C ILE A 78 -2.35 -13.17 -2.07
N GLU A 79 -1.75 -13.51 -0.94
CA GLU A 79 -2.37 -14.34 0.09
C GLU A 79 -3.36 -13.54 0.93
N LYS A 80 -2.99 -12.29 1.28
CA LYS A 80 -3.71 -11.45 2.23
C LYS A 80 -4.89 -10.69 1.61
N PHE A 81 -4.83 -10.35 0.32
CA PHE A 81 -5.84 -9.54 -0.37
C PHE A 81 -6.36 -10.24 -1.62
N ARG A 82 -7.21 -11.26 -1.45
CA ARG A 82 -7.75 -12.03 -2.58
C ARG A 82 -8.81 -11.31 -3.45
N THR A 83 -9.33 -10.14 -3.05
CA THR A 83 -10.23 -9.31 -3.91
C THR A 83 -10.32 -7.82 -3.48
N ALA A 84 -10.31 -6.91 -4.48
CA ALA A 84 -10.93 -5.57 -4.54
C ALA A 84 -10.57 -4.45 -3.53
N VAL A 85 -9.52 -4.59 -2.73
CA VAL A 85 -9.12 -3.52 -1.79
C VAL A 85 -7.75 -2.91 -2.06
N LEU A 86 -7.01 -3.37 -3.07
CA LEU A 86 -5.69 -2.83 -3.39
C LEU A 86 -5.66 -2.28 -4.81
N GLN A 87 -5.56 -0.96 -4.94
CA GLN A 87 -5.44 -0.25 -6.20
C GLN A 87 -4.08 0.42 -6.35
N GLY A 88 -3.62 0.52 -7.59
CA GLY A 88 -2.28 0.95 -7.96
C GLY A 88 -1.64 0.02 -8.98
N GLU A 89 -0.46 0.41 -9.43
CA GLU A 89 0.31 -0.25 -10.47
C GLU A 89 1.75 -0.46 -10.02
N CYS A 90 2.38 -1.50 -10.56
CA CYS A 90 3.81 -1.70 -10.45
C CYS A 90 4.56 -0.66 -11.29
N PHE A 91 5.61 -0.10 -10.71
CA PHE A 91 6.59 0.73 -11.41
C PHE A 91 7.83 -0.09 -11.77
N GLU A 92 8.24 -0.98 -10.86
CA GLU A 92 9.33 -1.95 -11.02
C GLU A 92 8.81 -3.35 -10.65
N PRO A 93 9.47 -4.44 -11.09
CA PRO A 93 10.49 -4.47 -12.14
C PRO A 93 9.90 -4.12 -13.52
N GLU A 94 10.75 -3.83 -14.51
CA GLU A 94 10.31 -3.48 -15.88
C GLU A 94 9.35 -4.51 -16.50
N SER A 95 9.51 -5.81 -16.18
CA SER A 95 8.61 -6.88 -16.66
C SER A 95 7.18 -6.79 -16.13
N LEU A 96 6.96 -6.08 -15.02
CA LEU A 96 5.65 -5.89 -14.39
C LEU A 96 5.19 -4.43 -14.47
N LYS A 97 5.96 -3.54 -15.08
CA LYS A 97 5.65 -2.12 -15.12
C LYS A 97 4.28 -1.83 -15.74
N GLY A 98 3.49 -1.00 -15.08
CA GLY A 98 2.11 -0.68 -15.43
C GLY A 98 1.09 -1.77 -15.11
N ARG A 99 1.52 -2.95 -14.65
CA ARG A 99 0.61 -4.01 -14.22
C ARG A 99 -0.08 -3.61 -12.92
N GLY A 100 -1.40 -3.72 -12.89
CA GLY A 100 -2.18 -3.42 -11.70
C GLY A 100 -1.91 -4.40 -10.55
N LEU A 101 -1.79 -3.89 -9.33
CA LEU A 101 -1.54 -4.72 -8.13
C LEU A 101 -2.58 -5.83 -7.95
N LYS A 102 -3.85 -5.54 -8.25
CA LYS A 102 -4.95 -6.50 -8.20
C LYS A 102 -4.85 -7.68 -9.17
N SER A 103 -4.01 -7.57 -10.21
CA SER A 103 -3.85 -8.60 -11.25
C SER A 103 -2.56 -9.40 -11.11
N LEU A 104 -1.77 -9.10 -10.09
CA LEU A 104 -0.60 -9.90 -9.72
C LEU A 104 -1.05 -11.28 -9.26
N LYS A 105 -0.19 -12.26 -9.50
CA LYS A 105 -0.43 -13.69 -9.22
C LYS A 105 0.87 -14.31 -8.71
N GLU A 106 0.75 -15.47 -8.09
CA GLU A 106 1.91 -16.28 -7.65
C GLU A 106 2.98 -16.48 -8.74
N GLU A 107 2.55 -16.56 -10.01
CA GLU A 107 3.44 -16.73 -11.15
C GLU A 107 4.42 -15.56 -11.37
N ASP A 108 4.02 -14.36 -11.00
CA ASP A 108 4.83 -13.15 -11.14
C ASP A 108 5.99 -13.11 -10.14
N PHE A 109 5.91 -13.92 -9.07
CA PHE A 109 6.89 -13.99 -8.00
C PHE A 109 7.72 -15.27 -8.00
N ARG A 110 7.65 -16.10 -9.05
CA ARG A 110 8.33 -17.42 -9.11
C ARG A 110 9.85 -17.37 -8.95
N TYR A 111 10.47 -16.24 -9.25
CA TYR A 111 11.93 -16.03 -9.16
C TYR A 111 12.36 -15.27 -7.89
N CYS A 112 11.44 -15.10 -6.94
CA CYS A 112 11.77 -14.50 -5.65
C CYS A 112 12.33 -15.59 -4.72
N HIS A 113 13.51 -15.36 -4.18
CA HIS A 113 14.21 -16.25 -3.25
C HIS A 113 14.03 -15.79 -1.80
#